data_AF-A0A6C0EBL6-F1
#
_entry.id   AF-A0A6C0EBL6-F1
#
_cell.length_a   1.000
_cell.length_b   1.000
_cell.length_c   1.000
_cell.angle_alpha   90.00
_cell.angle_beta   90.00
_cell.angle_gamma   90.00
#
_symmetry.space_group_name_H-M   'P 1'
#
loop_
_entity.id
_entity.type
_entity.pdbx_description
1 polymer ?
#
loop_
_entity_poly.entity_id
_entity_poly.type
_entity_poly.pdbx_seq_one_letter_code
_entity_poly.pdbx_strand_id
1 'polypeptide(L)'
;MAKTSNRWTREEEISLMKDIRRGNPFSVLAEKYGRTELALEMRTKKVVYENMVGGAKPETITKILNLPQDTINKYYYSYKEHLEKQGKLNEVKSPENVTQVIQKMDEPKVNISSISLAGGDPTEIKNKFLDKLELENKLLAAVMKNKNLRDEIHKMEKNGLIDKKTRKLLKKLLDKQ
;
A
#
# COMPACT_ATOMS: atom_id res chain seq x y z
N MET A 1 27.59 -26.38 5.95
CA MET A 1 26.87 -25.09 6.07
C MET A 1 26.69 -24.53 4.67
N ALA A 2 25.45 -24.40 4.18
CA ALA A 2 25.20 -23.88 2.85
C ALA A 2 25.54 -22.38 2.82
N LYS A 3 26.49 -21.98 1.96
CA LYS A 3 26.78 -20.56 1.71
C LYS A 3 25.53 -19.95 1.07
N THR A 4 24.79 -19.15 1.83
CA THR A 4 23.65 -18.41 1.27
C THR A 4 24.14 -17.37 0.27
N SER A 5 23.43 -17.24 -0.83
CA SER A 5 23.66 -16.17 -1.82
C SER A 5 23.61 -14.80 -1.15
N ASN A 6 24.44 -13.87 -1.63
CA ASN A 6 24.49 -12.48 -1.15
C ASN A 6 23.18 -11.72 -1.44
N ARG A 7 22.35 -12.23 -2.36
CA ARG A 7 21.05 -11.65 -2.73
C ARG A 7 19.93 -12.40 -2.03
N TRP A 8 19.12 -11.67 -1.26
CA TRP A 8 17.90 -12.19 -0.63
C TRP A 8 16.86 -12.55 -1.69
N THR A 9 16.34 -13.78 -1.63
CA THR A 9 15.16 -14.15 -2.41
C THR A 9 13.88 -13.65 -1.73
N ARG A 10 12.79 -13.61 -2.50
CA ARG A 10 11.49 -13.17 -1.98
C ARG A 10 10.94 -14.15 -0.96
N GLU A 11 11.16 -15.44 -1.17
CA GLU A 11 10.73 -16.53 -0.29
C GLU A 11 11.50 -16.49 1.04
N GLU A 12 12.80 -16.20 1.00
CA GLU A 12 13.63 -16.01 2.20
C GLU A 12 13.15 -14.81 3.02
N GLU A 13 12.82 -13.70 2.35
CA GLU A 13 12.33 -12.50 3.01
C GLU A 13 10.97 -12.74 3.68
N ILE A 14 10.05 -13.41 2.98
CA ILE A 14 8.74 -13.79 3.55
C ILE A 14 8.94 -14.68 4.78
N SER A 15 9.86 -15.64 4.71
CA SER A 15 10.15 -16.55 5.82
C SER A 15 10.75 -15.81 7.01
N LEU A 16 11.66 -14.87 6.76
CA LEU A 16 12.23 -14.00 7.80
C LEU A 16 11.15 -13.19 8.50
N MET A 17 10.25 -12.56 7.75
CA MET A 17 9.16 -11.75 8.34
C MET A 17 8.19 -12.59 9.17
N LYS A 18 7.89 -13.83 8.74
CA LYS A 18 7.10 -14.78 9.54
C LYS A 18 7.80 -15.13 10.85
N ASP A 19 9.10 -15.36 10.81
CA ASP A 19 9.87 -15.71 12.00
C ASP A 19 9.99 -14.53 12.97
N ILE A 20 10.12 -13.30 12.47
CA ILE A 20 10.09 -12.07 13.27
C ILE A 20 8.71 -11.88 13.91
N ARG A 21 7.63 -12.11 13.15
CA ARG A 21 6.25 -12.04 13.67
C ARG A 21 6.02 -13.00 14.84
N ARG A 22 6.67 -14.16 14.80
CA ARG A 22 6.63 -15.17 15.89
C ARG A 22 7.42 -14.74 17.13
N GLY A 23 8.17 -13.64 17.07
CA GLY A 23 8.97 -13.13 18.18
C GLY A 23 10.33 -13.81 18.33
N ASN A 24 10.82 -14.50 17.30
CA ASN A 24 12.15 -15.13 17.37
C ASN A 24 13.24 -14.04 17.36
N PRO A 25 14.22 -14.10 18.29
CA PRO A 25 15.31 -13.13 18.33
C PRO A 25 16.24 -13.31 17.12
N PHE A 26 16.88 -12.21 16.71
CA PHE A 26 17.78 -12.22 15.55
C PHE A 26 18.96 -13.20 15.70
N SER A 27 19.39 -13.52 16.92
CA SER A 27 20.44 -14.52 17.19
C SER A 27 20.08 -15.91 16.68
N VAL A 28 18.87 -16.38 16.97
CA VAL A 28 18.36 -17.68 16.51
C VAL A 28 18.14 -17.68 15.00
N LEU A 29 17.70 -16.55 14.45
CA LEU A 29 17.50 -16.39 13.01
C LEU A 29 18.84 -16.34 12.26
N ALA A 30 19.87 -15.76 12.86
CA ALA A 30 21.21 -15.68 12.26
C ALA A 30 21.77 -17.08 11.98
N GLU A 31 21.62 -18.00 12.93
CA GLU A 31 22.00 -19.40 12.77
C GLU A 31 21.17 -20.10 11.69
N LYS A 32 19.84 -19.89 11.70
CA LYS A 32 18.91 -20.50 10.74
C LYS A 32 19.16 -20.08 9.30
N TYR A 33 19.41 -18.79 9.08
CA TYR A 33 19.61 -18.21 7.75
C TYR A 33 21.09 -18.15 7.35
N GLY A 34 22.03 -18.55 8.21
CA GLY A 34 23.47 -18.49 7.94
C GLY A 34 23.97 -17.07 7.67
N ARG A 35 23.37 -16.06 8.29
CA ARG A 35 23.65 -14.62 8.09
C ARG A 35 23.87 -13.93 9.42
N THR A 36 24.60 -12.81 9.44
CA THR A 36 24.82 -12.05 10.68
C THR A 36 23.54 -11.38 11.15
N GLU A 37 23.40 -11.17 12.47
CA GLU A 37 22.27 -10.47 13.08
C GLU A 37 22.07 -9.08 12.43
N LEU A 38 23.17 -8.35 12.22
CA LEU A 38 23.15 -7.05 11.55
C LEU A 38 22.58 -7.14 10.13
N ALA A 39 22.88 -8.20 9.38
CA ALA A 39 22.33 -8.37 8.03
C ALA A 39 20.81 -8.61 8.06
N LEU A 40 20.32 -9.35 9.05
CA LEU A 40 18.88 -9.56 9.26
C LEU A 40 18.18 -8.27 9.69
N GLU A 41 18.79 -7.49 10.59
CA GLU A 41 18.26 -6.20 10.98
C GLU A 41 18.20 -5.24 9.80
N MET A 42 19.28 -5.10 9.05
CA MET A 42 19.33 -4.22 7.88
C MET A 42 18.32 -4.63 6.83
N ARG A 43 18.10 -5.94 6.65
CA ARG A 43 17.06 -6.43 5.77
C ARG A 43 15.66 -6.08 6.28
N THR A 44 15.42 -6.26 7.57
CA THR A 44 14.13 -5.94 8.20
C THR A 44 13.81 -4.45 8.06
N LYS A 45 14.78 -3.59 8.37
CA LYS A 45 14.70 -2.13 8.20
C LYS A 45 14.39 -1.74 6.75
N LYS A 46 15.07 -2.37 5.78
CA LYS A 46 14.83 -2.16 4.35
C LYS A 46 13.39 -2.48 3.96
N VAL A 47 12.88 -3.64 4.37
CA VAL A 47 11.52 -4.08 4.03
C VAL A 47 10.46 -3.15 4.62
N VAL A 48 10.64 -2.72 5.88
CA VAL A 48 9.76 -1.72 6.50
C VAL A 48 9.76 -0.43 5.70
N TYR A 49 10.95 0.07 5.31
CA TYR A 49 11.07 1.28 4.50
C TYR A 49 10.40 1.15 3.13
N GLU A 50 10.67 0.08 2.38
CA GLU A 50 10.08 -0.15 1.06
C GLU A 50 8.54 -0.22 1.11
N ASN A 51 7.98 -0.84 2.16
CA ASN A 51 6.53 -0.89 2.34
C ASN A 51 5.94 0.50 2.67
N MET A 52 6.59 1.28 3.55
CA MET A 52 6.12 2.63 3.89
C MET A 52 6.24 3.61 2.71
N VAL A 53 7.33 3.54 1.95
CA VAL A 53 7.49 4.31 0.70
C VAL A 53 6.46 3.86 -0.35
N GLY A 54 6.12 2.57 -0.39
CA GLY A 54 5.04 2.03 -1.21
C GLY A 54 3.62 2.43 -0.75
N GLY A 55 3.49 3.28 0.27
CA GLY A 55 2.20 3.81 0.75
C GLY A 55 1.54 3.01 1.86
N ALA A 56 2.19 1.98 2.41
CA ALA A 56 1.66 1.26 3.56
C ALA A 56 1.69 2.12 4.83
N LYS A 57 0.60 2.11 5.60
CA LYS A 57 0.53 2.80 6.90
C LYS A 57 1.33 2.02 7.96
N PRO A 58 1.97 2.71 8.94
CA PRO A 58 2.69 2.07 10.03
C PRO A 58 1.84 1.04 10.78
N GLU A 59 0.57 1.35 11.03
CA GLU A 59 -0.40 0.47 11.68
C GLU A 59 -0.57 -0.88 10.98
N THR A 60 -0.54 -0.90 9.65
CA THR A 60 -0.66 -2.12 8.86
C THR A 60 0.58 -2.99 9.04
N ILE A 61 1.77 -2.38 9.03
CA ILE A 61 3.04 -3.09 9.20
C ILE A 61 3.16 -3.65 10.63
N THR A 62 2.75 -2.86 11.64
CA THR A 62 2.66 -3.28 13.04
C THR A 62 1.83 -4.55 13.19
N LYS A 63 0.63 -4.60 12.57
CA LYS A 63 -0.24 -5.79 12.62
C LYS A 63 0.40 -7.02 11.96
N ILE A 64 1.16 -6.80 10.88
CA ILE A 64 1.80 -7.89 10.12
C ILE A 64 3.00 -8.45 10.88
N LEU A 65 3.86 -7.59 11.42
CA LEU A 65 5.09 -8.00 12.10
C LEU A 65 4.90 -8.24 13.59
N ASN A 66 3.73 -7.91 14.14
CA ASN A 66 3.45 -7.98 15.58
C ASN A 66 4.48 -7.19 16.41
N LEU A 67 4.94 -6.05 15.88
CA LEU A 67 5.92 -5.16 16.52
C LEU A 67 5.24 -3.84 16.89
N PRO A 68 5.66 -3.18 17.98
CA PRO A 68 5.16 -1.85 18.33
C PRO A 68 5.38 -0.84 17.20
N GLN A 69 4.44 0.10 17.06
CA GLN A 69 4.53 1.15 16.04
C GLN A 69 5.80 1.99 16.18
N ASP A 70 6.27 2.23 17.40
CA ASP A 70 7.53 2.93 17.66
C ASP A 70 8.74 2.19 17.08
N THR A 71 8.73 0.85 17.14
CA THR A 71 9.78 0.01 16.55
C THR A 71 9.77 0.10 15.02
N ILE A 72 8.58 0.08 14.41
CA ILE A 72 8.40 0.24 12.96
C ILE A 72 8.91 1.62 12.50
N ASN A 73 8.52 2.68 13.22
CA ASN A 73 8.99 4.05 12.94
C ASN A 73 10.52 4.14 13.08
N LYS A 74 11.10 3.56 14.15
CA LYS A 74 12.55 3.53 14.35
C LYS A 74 13.26 2.82 13.20
N TYR A 75 12.72 1.70 12.71
CA TYR A 75 13.28 0.99 11.56
C TYR A 75 13.20 1.80 10.27
N TYR A 76 12.10 2.50 10.04
CA TYR A 76 11.94 3.40 8.90
C TYR A 76 12.98 4.53 8.90
N TYR A 77 13.07 5.29 9.99
CA TYR A 77 14.01 6.42 10.07
C TYR A 77 15.47 5.97 10.06
N SER A 78 15.79 4.86 10.73
CA SER A 78 17.15 4.29 10.72
C SER A 78 17.58 3.89 9.31
N TYR A 79 16.69 3.29 8.52
CA TYR A 79 17.01 2.95 7.13
C TYR A 79 17.09 4.19 6.24
N LYS A 80 16.19 5.16 6.43
CA LYS A 80 16.20 6.44 5.70
C LYS A 80 17.51 7.19 5.92
N GLU A 81 17.94 7.34 7.17
CA GLU A 81 19.21 7.99 7.52
C GLU A 81 20.41 7.23 6.91
N HIS A 82 20.36 5.89 6.91
CA HIS A 82 21.39 5.08 6.25
C HIS A 82 21.44 5.35 4.73
N LEU A 83 20.30 5.50 4.06
CA LEU A 83 20.25 5.85 2.63
C LEU A 83 20.76 7.27 2.36
N GLU A 84 20.43 8.23 3.22
CA GLU A 84 20.91 9.62 3.16
C GLU A 84 22.43 9.68 3.28
N LYS A 85 23.00 8.99 4.28
CA LYS A 85 24.46 8.89 4.47
C LYS A 85 25.19 8.23 3.30
N GLN A 86 24.51 7.35 2.56
CA GLN A 86 25.03 6.68 1.38
C GLN A 86 24.87 7.52 0.10
N GLY A 87 24.24 8.69 0.17
CA GLY A 87 23.98 9.55 -1.01
C GLY A 87 22.96 8.98 -1.99
N LYS A 88 22.20 7.94 -1.61
CA LYS A 88 21.29 7.20 -2.51
C LYS A 88 19.83 7.68 -2.46
N LEU A 89 19.53 8.74 -1.72
CA LEU A 89 18.16 9.23 -1.56
C LEU A 89 17.54 9.69 -2.89
N ASN A 90 18.36 10.21 -3.82
CA ASN A 90 17.90 10.77 -5.09
C ASN A 90 17.69 9.71 -6.21
N GLU A 91 18.04 8.43 -5.96
CA GLU A 91 17.85 7.33 -6.93
C GLU A 91 16.66 6.42 -6.59
N VAL A 92 15.87 6.74 -5.56
CA VAL A 92 14.62 6.02 -5.28
C VAL A 92 13.58 6.47 -6.32
N LYS A 93 13.72 5.97 -7.55
CA LYS A 93 12.59 5.88 -8.48
C LYS A 93 11.45 5.23 -7.71
N SER A 94 10.30 5.90 -7.65
CA SER A 94 9.04 5.34 -7.16
C SER A 94 8.96 3.89 -7.64
N PRO A 95 9.00 2.89 -6.74
CA PRO A 95 8.96 1.52 -7.18
C PRO A 95 7.60 1.29 -7.83
N GLU A 96 7.60 1.06 -9.14
CA GLU A 96 6.46 0.52 -9.87
C GLU A 96 5.99 -0.74 -9.13
N ASN A 97 4.84 -0.63 -8.45
CA ASN A 97 4.03 -1.70 -7.91
C ASN A 97 4.77 -2.86 -7.20
N VAL A 98 5.10 -2.67 -5.91
CA VAL A 98 5.41 -3.81 -5.00
C VAL A 98 4.29 -4.02 -3.98
N THR A 99 3.05 -4.21 -4.45
CA THR A 99 1.92 -4.66 -3.62
C THR A 99 1.85 -6.19 -3.50
N GLN A 100 2.89 -6.94 -3.90
CA GLN A 100 2.72 -8.40 -4.04
C GLN A 100 3.38 -9.29 -2.97
N VAL A 101 4.12 -8.78 -1.98
CA VAL A 101 4.70 -9.67 -0.95
C VAL A 101 3.68 -10.01 0.16
N ILE A 102 2.74 -9.11 0.44
CA ILE A 102 1.87 -9.19 1.64
C ILE A 102 0.47 -9.77 1.34
N GLN A 103 -0.01 -9.75 0.10
CA GLN A 103 -1.35 -10.26 -0.27
C GLN A 103 -1.54 -11.79 -0.14
N LYS A 104 -0.54 -12.55 0.30
CA LYS A 104 -0.63 -14.02 0.40
C LYS A 104 -0.87 -14.57 1.81
N MET A 105 -1.10 -13.74 2.83
CA MET A 105 -1.24 -14.26 4.21
C MET A 105 -2.62 -14.18 4.83
N ASP A 106 -3.55 -13.36 4.34
CA ASP A 106 -4.92 -13.34 4.83
C ASP A 106 -5.86 -12.85 3.71
N GLU A 107 -6.20 -13.74 2.78
CA GLU A 107 -7.48 -13.62 2.08
C GLU A 107 -8.45 -14.64 2.69
N PRO A 108 -9.67 -14.24 3.11
CA PRO A 108 -10.74 -15.21 3.19
C PRO A 108 -10.85 -15.83 1.80
N LYS A 109 -10.83 -17.17 1.70
CA LYS A 109 -11.06 -17.89 0.45
C LYS A 109 -12.40 -17.44 -0.13
N VAL A 110 -12.38 -16.43 -1.00
CA VAL A 110 -13.49 -16.17 -1.90
C VAL A 110 -13.46 -17.35 -2.86
N ASN A 111 -14.44 -18.22 -2.71
CA ASN A 111 -14.63 -19.39 -3.54
C ASN A 111 -15.02 -18.89 -4.94
N ILE A 112 -14.04 -18.57 -5.79
CA ILE A 112 -14.27 -18.28 -7.21
C ILE A 112 -14.32 -19.62 -7.94
N SER A 113 -15.30 -20.44 -7.57
CA SER A 113 -15.71 -21.62 -8.31
C SER A 113 -16.75 -21.21 -9.36
N SER A 114 -16.37 -20.30 -10.26
CA SER A 114 -17.03 -20.08 -11.55
C SER A 114 -16.37 -18.90 -12.25
N ILE A 115 -15.44 -19.20 -13.15
CA ILE A 115 -15.29 -18.61 -14.50
C ILE A 115 -14.04 -19.29 -15.06
N SER A 116 -14.25 -20.47 -15.62
CA SER A 116 -13.38 -20.97 -16.67
C SER A 116 -13.82 -20.24 -17.95
N LEU A 117 -12.95 -19.43 -18.56
CA LEU A 117 -12.94 -19.28 -20.01
C LEU A 117 -11.64 -18.61 -20.50
N ALA A 118 -10.94 -19.36 -21.35
CA ALA A 118 -10.03 -18.93 -22.41
C ALA A 118 -8.77 -18.13 -22.01
N GLY A 119 -7.65 -18.85 -21.85
CA GLY A 119 -6.45 -18.71 -22.68
C GLY A 119 -5.84 -17.31 -22.94
N GLY A 120 -6.03 -16.33 -22.07
CA GLY A 120 -5.42 -15.00 -22.18
C GLY A 120 -4.14 -14.88 -21.36
N ASP A 121 -3.13 -14.22 -21.93
CA ASP A 121 -1.87 -13.88 -21.27
C ASP A 121 -2.14 -13.20 -19.91
N PRO A 122 -1.58 -13.70 -18.78
CA PRO A 122 -1.83 -13.16 -17.44
C PRO A 122 -1.61 -11.64 -17.31
N THR A 123 -0.76 -11.08 -18.15
CA THR A 123 -0.47 -9.64 -18.25
C THR A 123 -1.67 -8.83 -18.73
N GLU A 124 -2.46 -9.37 -19.65
CA GLU A 124 -3.59 -8.68 -20.29
C GLU A 124 -4.82 -8.60 -19.38
N ILE A 125 -5.05 -9.64 -18.57
CA ILE A 125 -6.14 -9.70 -17.59
C ILE A 125 -5.87 -8.70 -16.45
N LYS A 126 -4.61 -8.59 -16.03
CA LYS A 126 -4.17 -7.65 -14.99
C LYS A 126 -4.36 -6.20 -15.42
N ASN A 127 -4.10 -5.89 -16.69
CA ASN A 127 -4.28 -4.55 -17.25
C ASN A 127 -5.76 -4.15 -17.33
N LYS A 128 -6.64 -5.04 -17.80
CA LYS A 128 -8.09 -4.77 -17.84
C LYS A 128 -8.69 -4.51 -16.45
N PHE A 129 -8.17 -5.20 -15.43
CA PHE A 129 -8.58 -4.97 -14.04
C PHE A 129 -8.07 -3.62 -13.51
N LEU A 130 -6.84 -3.24 -13.86
CA LEU A 130 -6.25 -1.94 -13.50
C LEU A 130 -7.06 -0.79 -14.12
N ASP A 131 -7.39 -0.89 -15.41
CA ASP A 131 -8.18 0.11 -16.14
C ASP A 131 -9.58 0.26 -15.53
N LYS A 132 -10.20 -0.85 -15.12
CA LYS A 132 -11.49 -0.84 -14.44
C LYS A 132 -11.42 -0.12 -13.09
N LEU A 133 -10.40 -0.41 -12.28
CA LEU A 133 -10.19 0.26 -11.00
C LEU A 133 -9.90 1.75 -11.15
N GLU A 134 -9.13 2.13 -12.17
CA GLU A 134 -8.86 3.54 -12.47
C GLU A 134 -10.15 4.28 -12.86
N LEU A 135 -11.00 3.64 -13.67
CA LEU A 135 -12.32 4.17 -14.03
C LEU A 135 -13.23 4.33 -12.80
N GLU A 136 -13.28 3.31 -11.93
CA GLU A 136 -14.07 3.37 -10.69
C GLU A 136 -13.59 4.49 -9.76
N ASN A 137 -12.27 4.66 -9.60
CA ASN A 137 -11.70 5.75 -8.81
C ASN A 137 -12.02 7.13 -9.40
N LYS A 138 -11.97 7.26 -10.74
CA LYS A 138 -12.33 8.49 -11.44
C LYS A 138 -13.82 8.82 -11.27
N LEU A 139 -14.68 7.82 -11.34
CA LEU A 139 -16.12 7.98 -11.09
C LEU A 139 -16.37 8.41 -9.65
N LEU A 140 -15.72 7.76 -8.67
CA LEU A 140 -15.85 8.10 -7.26
C LEU A 140 -15.39 9.54 -6.97
N ALA A 141 -14.27 9.96 -7.56
CA ALA A 141 -13.77 11.33 -7.47
C ALA A 141 -14.79 12.34 -8.04
N ALA A 142 -15.43 12.03 -9.17
CA ALA A 142 -16.47 12.86 -9.74
C ALA A 142 -17.73 12.94 -8.85
N VAL A 143 -18.14 11.82 -8.25
CA VAL A 143 -19.27 11.76 -7.30
C VAL A 143 -18.97 12.60 -6.05
N MET A 144 -17.78 12.46 -5.48
CA MET A 144 -17.36 13.28 -4.32
C MET A 144 -17.30 14.76 -4.66
N LYS A 145 -16.74 15.12 -5.82
CA LYS A 145 -16.71 16.51 -6.30
C LYS A 145 -18.12 17.07 -6.47
N ASN A 146 -19.04 16.30 -7.06
CA ASN A 146 -20.44 16.70 -7.21
C ASN A 146 -21.14 16.89 -5.86
N LYS A 147 -20.86 16.03 -4.88
CA LYS A 147 -21.37 16.19 -3.51
C LYS A 147 -20.88 17.49 -2.88
N ASN A 148 -19.57 17.75 -2.93
CA ASN A 148 -18.99 18.98 -2.37
C ASN A 148 -19.56 20.24 -3.02
N LEU A 149 -19.71 20.24 -4.35
CA LEU A 149 -20.31 21.36 -5.08
C LEU A 149 -21.78 21.58 -4.68
N ARG A 150 -22.56 20.50 -4.45
CA ARG A 150 -23.92 20.62 -3.93
C ARG A 150 -23.95 21.24 -2.53
N ASP A 151 -23.06 20.80 -1.65
CA ASP A 151 -22.95 21.35 -0.29
C ASP A 151 -22.56 22.84 -0.31
N GLU A 152 -21.66 23.24 -1.21
CA GLU A 152 -21.31 24.65 -1.42
C GLU A 152 -22.49 25.47 -1.97
N ILE A 153 -23.25 24.93 -2.92
CA ILE A 153 -24.45 25.59 -3.45
C ILE A 153 -25.49 25.78 -2.33
N HIS A 154 -25.73 24.78 -1.49
CA HIS A 154 -26.65 24.91 -0.35
C HIS A 154 -26.17 25.95 0.66
N LYS A 155 -24.86 26.03 0.94
CA LYS A 155 -24.28 27.08 1.80
C LYS A 155 -24.48 28.46 1.20
N MET A 156 -24.23 28.64 -0.09
CA MET A 156 -24.40 29.92 -0.79
C MET A 156 -25.89 30.32 -0.87
N GLU A 157 -26.81 29.36 -1.01
CA GLU A 157 -28.26 29.62 -0.95
C GLU A 157 -28.69 30.09 0.45
N LYS A 158 -28.23 29.39 1.51
CA LYS A 158 -28.52 29.74 2.91
C LYS A 158 -28.00 31.13 3.27
N ASN A 159 -26.83 31.50 2.76
CA ASN A 159 -26.19 32.78 3.01
C ASN A 159 -26.73 33.91 2.12
N GLY A 160 -27.70 33.64 1.23
CA GLY A 160 -28.28 34.65 0.35
C GLY A 160 -27.33 35.18 -0.73
N LEU A 161 -26.20 34.51 -0.96
CA LEU A 161 -25.17 34.91 -1.93
C LEU A 161 -25.53 34.55 -3.38
N ILE A 162 -26.61 33.79 -3.59
CA ILE A 162 -27.11 33.39 -4.91
C ILE A 162 -28.30 34.26 -5.32
N ASP A 163 -28.23 34.84 -6.52
CA ASP A 163 -29.31 35.63 -7.10
C ASP A 163 -30.58 34.80 -7.36
N LYS A 164 -31.73 35.48 -7.42
CA LYS A 164 -33.04 34.83 -7.55
C LYS A 164 -33.21 34.03 -8.85
N LYS A 165 -32.51 34.38 -9.95
CA LYS A 165 -32.60 33.65 -11.23
C LYS A 165 -31.76 32.37 -11.18
N THR A 166 -30.53 32.45 -10.68
CA THR A 166 -29.65 31.28 -10.52
C THR A 166 -30.23 30.28 -9.53
N ARG A 167 -30.86 30.74 -8.44
CA ARG A 167 -31.57 29.86 -7.49
C ARG A 167 -32.70 29.05 -8.16
N LYS A 168 -33.51 29.69 -9.02
CA LYS A 168 -34.60 29.01 -9.75
C LYS A 168 -34.05 27.98 -10.74
N LEU A 169 -32.93 28.26 -11.39
CA LEU A 169 -32.29 27.32 -12.32
C LEU A 169 -31.70 26.11 -11.57
N LEU A 170 -30.99 26.35 -10.47
CA LEU A 170 -30.42 25.30 -9.62
C LEU A 170 -31.51 24.37 -9.07
N LYS A 171 -32.63 24.93 -8.57
CA LYS A 171 -33.75 24.13 -8.08
C LYS A 171 -34.33 23.20 -9.15
N LYS A 172 -34.48 23.69 -10.39
CA LYS A 172 -34.93 22.86 -11.53
C LYS A 172 -33.95 21.75 -11.93
N LEU A 173 -32.66 21.92 -11.66
CA LEU A 173 -31.62 20.92 -11.98
C LEU A 173 -31.45 19.90 -10.85
N LEU A 174 -31.66 20.30 -9.60
CA LEU A 174 -31.64 19.42 -8.43
C LEU A 174 -32.91 18.56 -8.34
N ASP A 175 -34.09 19.11 -8.67
CA ASP A 175 -35.38 18.38 -8.61
C ASP A 175 -35.59 17.39 -9.78
N LYS A 176 -34.68 17.36 -10.77
CA LYS A 176 -34.78 16.51 -11.97
C LYS A 176 -33.97 15.20 -11.89
N GLN A 177 -33.36 14.90 -10.74
CA GLN A 177 -32.65 13.65 -10.48
C GLN A 177 -33.34 12.89 -9.35
#